data_AF-A0A321LF19-F1
#
_entry.id   AF-A0A321LF19-F1
#
_cell.length_a   1.000
_cell.length_b   1.000
_cell.length_c   1.000
_cell.angle_alpha   90.00
_cell.angle_beta   90.00
_cell.angle_gamma   90.00
#
_symmetry.space_group_name_H-M   'P 1'
#
loop_
_entity.id
_entity.type
_entity.pdbx_description
1 polymer ?
#
loop_
_entity_poly.entity_id
_entity_poly.type
_entity_poly.pdbx_seq_one_letter_code
_entity_poly.pdbx_strand_id
1 'polypeptide(L)'
;MSTQSTSTHFEGVFKDALSALASTLDDLMADHGTSFVKAGDDRVYALGGDGYVVVLDERKWDGLVEVLTPDATISVRPTAEGKHDASSPNLEARAVAEKLREANSRIRAYYNKRYWKTPKTV
;
A
#
# COMPACT_ATOMS: atom_id res chain seq x y z
N MET A 1 -6.79 23.00 -2.35
CA MET A 1 -6.72 22.13 -1.16
C MET A 1 -5.31 21.58 -1.13
N SER A 2 -4.53 21.96 -0.13
CA SER A 2 -3.14 21.51 0.02
C SER A 2 -3.17 20.07 0.51
N THR A 3 -2.74 19.12 -0.32
CA THR A 3 -2.46 17.76 0.14
C THR A 3 -1.27 17.86 1.08
N GLN A 4 -1.53 17.84 2.39
CA GLN A 4 -0.48 17.55 3.38
C GLN A 4 0.02 16.14 3.04
N SER A 5 1.16 16.06 2.35
CA SER A 5 1.97 14.85 2.34
C SER A 5 2.40 14.61 3.78
N THR A 6 1.69 13.74 4.49
CA THR A 6 2.20 13.15 5.73
C THR A 6 3.50 12.48 5.34
N SER A 7 4.65 13.08 5.69
CA SER A 7 5.95 12.49 5.40
C SER A 7 6.11 11.25 6.28
N THR A 8 5.57 10.13 5.86
CA THR A 8 5.73 8.86 6.58
C THR A 8 7.22 8.52 6.57
N HIS A 9 7.84 8.51 7.75
CA HIS A 9 9.26 8.24 7.87
C HIS A 9 9.50 6.74 7.98
N PHE A 10 9.74 6.08 6.84
CA PHE A 10 10.10 4.67 6.82
C PHE A 10 11.60 4.48 7.10
N GLU A 11 11.93 3.45 7.87
CA GLU A 11 13.30 3.12 8.28
C GLU A 11 13.58 1.62 8.19
N GLY A 12 14.84 1.24 8.41
CA GLY A 12 15.26 -0.16 8.50
C GLY A 12 15.19 -0.93 7.18
N VAL A 13 15.14 -2.26 7.28
CA VAL A 13 15.16 -3.19 6.13
C VAL A 13 13.97 -3.02 5.19
N PHE A 14 12.87 -2.44 5.68
CA PHE A 14 11.64 -2.24 4.93
C PHE A 14 11.55 -0.86 4.27
N LYS A 15 12.44 0.07 4.60
CA LYS A 15 12.39 1.47 4.17
C LYS A 15 12.03 1.64 2.70
N ASP A 16 12.85 1.03 1.83
CA ASP A 16 12.71 1.24 0.38
C ASP A 16 11.42 0.61 -0.16
N ALA A 17 11.03 -0.56 0.38
CA ALA A 17 9.84 -1.27 -0.05
C ALA A 17 8.56 -0.51 0.37
N LEU A 18 8.50 -0.03 1.61
CA LEU A 18 7.38 0.75 2.13
C LEU A 18 7.30 2.13 1.48
N SER A 19 8.43 2.80 1.26
CA SER A 19 8.47 4.09 0.56
C SER A 19 7.94 3.97 -0.86
N ALA A 20 8.34 2.92 -1.59
CA ALA A 20 7.85 2.68 -2.95
C ALA A 20 6.35 2.33 -2.97
N LEU A 21 5.88 1.54 -2.00
CA LEU A 21 4.47 1.22 -1.86
C LEU A 21 3.64 2.47 -1.54
N ALA A 22 4.08 3.28 -0.59
CA ALA A 22 3.42 4.54 -0.22
C ALA A 22 3.28 5.49 -1.41
N SER A 23 4.35 5.70 -2.17
CA SER A 23 4.29 6.50 -3.39
C SER A 23 3.26 5.96 -4.38
N THR A 24 3.19 4.64 -4.59
CA THR A 24 2.17 4.05 -5.46
C THR A 24 0.77 4.27 -4.92
N LEU A 25 0.52 4.08 -3.61
CA LEU A 25 -0.81 4.29 -3.04
C LEU A 25 -1.27 5.74 -3.13
N ASP A 26 -0.36 6.70 -2.89
CA ASP A 26 -0.65 8.13 -3.04
C ASP A 26 -1.02 8.47 -4.49
N ASP A 27 -0.26 7.97 -5.47
CA ASP A 27 -0.57 8.13 -6.90
C ASP A 27 -1.96 7.55 -7.22
N LEU A 28 -2.24 6.33 -6.75
CA LEU A 28 -3.52 5.66 -7.00
C LEU A 28 -4.70 6.40 -6.36
N MET A 29 -4.55 6.92 -5.14
CA MET A 29 -5.59 7.67 -4.45
C MET A 29 -5.80 9.06 -5.08
N ALA A 30 -4.79 9.66 -5.69
CA ALA A 30 -4.90 10.94 -6.39
C ALA A 30 -5.52 10.79 -7.79
N ASP A 31 -5.09 9.77 -8.55
CA ASP A 31 -5.44 9.60 -9.97
C ASP A 31 -6.71 8.78 -10.19
N HIS A 32 -7.12 7.98 -9.20
CA HIS A 32 -8.28 7.11 -9.31
C HIS A 32 -9.30 7.41 -8.22
N GLY A 33 -10.58 7.47 -8.61
CA GLY A 33 -11.67 7.55 -7.64
C GLY A 33 -11.70 6.29 -6.78
N THR A 34 -11.12 6.35 -5.59
CA THR A 34 -11.15 5.23 -4.64
C THR A 34 -12.43 5.28 -3.84
N SER A 35 -13.35 4.36 -4.11
CA SER A 35 -14.52 4.14 -3.25
C SER A 35 -14.13 3.28 -2.05
N PHE A 36 -14.55 3.70 -0.87
CA PHE A 36 -14.33 2.94 0.36
C PHE A 36 -15.53 2.05 0.67
N VAL A 37 -15.29 1.00 1.45
CA VAL A 37 -16.33 0.24 2.14
C VAL A 37 -16.39 0.73 3.58
N LYS A 38 -17.59 0.91 4.14
CA LYS A 38 -17.72 1.20 5.58
C LYS A 38 -17.59 -0.09 6.39
N ALA A 39 -16.75 -0.07 7.42
CA ALA A 39 -16.62 -1.12 8.42
C ALA A 39 -16.82 -0.51 9.81
N GLY A 40 -18.06 -0.53 10.30
CA GLY A 40 -18.44 0.31 11.44
C GLY A 40 -18.40 1.79 11.06
N ASP A 41 -17.70 2.59 11.86
CA ASP A 41 -17.50 4.02 11.60
C ASP A 41 -16.30 4.30 10.67
N ASP A 42 -15.45 3.30 10.45
CA ASP A 42 -14.23 3.44 9.66
C ASP A 42 -14.47 3.24 8.17
N ARG A 43 -13.68 3.96 7.35
CA ARG A 43 -13.61 3.75 5.90
C ARG A 43 -12.44 2.84 5.58
N VAL A 44 -12.72 1.75 4.86
CA VAL A 44 -11.72 0.78 4.41
C VAL A 44 -11.54 0.88 2.91
N TYR A 45 -10.29 0.94 2.48
CA TYR A 45 -9.86 1.00 1.10
C TYR A 45 -9.18 -0.32 0.73
N ALA A 46 -9.48 -0.83 -0.47
CA ALA A 46 -8.80 -1.98 -1.04
C ALA A 46 -8.31 -1.62 -2.45
N LEU A 47 -6.99 -1.61 -2.64
CA LEU A 47 -6.32 -1.21 -3.87
C LEU A 47 -5.50 -2.39 -4.37
N GLY A 48 -5.78 -2.88 -5.57
CA GLY A 48 -5.14 -4.10 -6.02
C GLY A 48 -5.53 -4.59 -7.41
N GLY A 49 -4.81 -5.59 -7.86
CA GLY A 49 -4.99 -6.28 -9.14
C GLY A 49 -4.05 -7.48 -9.25
N ASP A 50 -4.39 -8.42 -10.14
CA ASP A 50 -3.58 -9.62 -10.43
C ASP A 50 -3.25 -10.50 -9.20
N GLY A 51 -4.15 -10.57 -8.22
CA GLY A 51 -3.96 -11.37 -6.99
C GLY A 51 -3.16 -10.67 -5.89
N TYR A 52 -2.79 -9.40 -6.09
CA TYR A 52 -2.13 -8.56 -5.09
C TYR A 52 -3.05 -7.44 -4.67
N VAL A 53 -3.25 -7.27 -3.36
CA VAL A 53 -4.17 -6.26 -2.80
C VAL A 53 -3.54 -5.61 -1.58
N VAL A 54 -3.69 -4.30 -1.47
CA VAL A 54 -3.40 -3.54 -0.26
C VAL A 54 -4.73 -3.11 0.35
N VAL A 55 -4.92 -3.42 1.63
CA VAL A 55 -6.06 -3.02 2.43
C VAL A 55 -5.59 -2.06 3.52
N LEU A 56 -6.27 -0.93 3.66
CA LEU A 56 -5.95 0.10 4.65
C LEU A 56 -7.21 0.84 5.06
N ASP A 57 -7.24 1.34 6.29
CA ASP A 57 -8.30 2.25 6.74
C ASP A 57 -7.98 3.72 6.41
N GLU A 58 -8.88 4.64 6.75
CA GLU A 58 -8.72 6.08 6.53
C GLU A 58 -7.54 6.73 7.25
N ARG A 59 -6.99 6.09 8.29
CA ARG A 59 -5.77 6.52 8.98
C ARG A 59 -4.51 6.14 8.22
N LYS A 60 -4.64 5.37 7.14
CA LYS A 60 -3.54 4.95 6.26
C LYS A 60 -2.38 4.32 7.06
N TRP A 61 -1.20 4.92 6.99
CA TRP A 61 0.01 4.46 7.65
C TRP A 61 -0.01 4.62 9.19
N ASP A 62 -0.94 5.42 9.73
CA ASP A 62 -1.14 5.52 11.18
C ASP A 62 -2.01 4.36 11.72
N GLY A 63 -2.56 3.53 10.82
CA GLY A 63 -3.34 2.33 11.12
C GLY A 63 -2.64 1.04 10.71
N LEU A 64 -3.41 -0.03 10.60
CA LEU A 64 -2.97 -1.29 10.00
C LEU A 64 -3.06 -1.18 8.47
N VAL A 65 -1.97 -1.51 7.79
CA VAL A 65 -1.97 -1.78 6.35
C VAL A 65 -1.71 -3.27 6.13
N GLU A 66 -2.61 -3.93 5.42
CA GLU A 66 -2.45 -5.34 5.04
C GLU A 66 -2.12 -5.45 3.56
N VAL A 67 -1.04 -6.16 3.24
CA VAL A 67 -0.67 -6.49 1.87
C VAL A 67 -0.92 -7.98 1.67
N LEU A 68 -1.92 -8.29 0.86
CA LEU A 68 -2.29 -9.64 0.45
C LEU A 68 -1.54 -9.97 -0.84
N THR A 69 -0.72 -11.02 -0.79
CA THR A 69 -0.12 -11.66 -1.96
C THR A 69 -0.78 -13.03 -2.18
N PRO A 70 -0.55 -13.69 -3.33
CA PRO A 70 -1.11 -15.03 -3.58
C PRO A 70 -0.73 -16.09 -2.54
N ASP A 71 0.39 -15.89 -1.84
CA ASP A 71 1.03 -16.87 -0.96
C ASP A 71 1.31 -16.37 0.45
N ALA A 72 1.04 -15.09 0.75
CA ALA A 72 1.32 -14.50 2.06
C ALA A 72 0.40 -13.32 2.37
N THR A 73 0.28 -13.03 3.66
CA THR A 73 -0.31 -11.79 4.16
C THR A 73 0.75 -11.07 4.98
N ILE A 74 0.97 -9.81 4.66
CA ILE A 74 1.94 -8.95 5.33
C ILE A 74 1.17 -7.87 6.07
N SER A 75 1.39 -7.76 7.36
CA SER A 75 0.86 -6.66 8.18
C SER A 75 1.93 -5.61 8.36
N VAL A 76 1.63 -4.36 8.02
CA VAL A 76 2.45 -3.20 8.31
C VAL A 76 1.75 -2.38 9.39
N ARG A 77 2.47 -2.07 10.48
CA ARG A 77 1.93 -1.34 11.63
C ARG A 77 2.89 -0.24 12.09
N PRO A 78 2.38 0.88 12.61
CA PRO A 78 3.21 1.81 13.36
C PRO A 78 3.74 1.13 14.63
N THR A 79 4.98 1.47 14.96
CA THR A 79 5.70 1.09 16.18
C THR A 79 5.51 2.15 17.25
N ALA A 80 5.89 1.85 18.50
CA ALA A 80 5.81 2.81 19.60
C ALA A 80 6.70 4.05 19.35
N GLU A 81 7.75 3.90 18.55
CA GLU A 81 8.69 4.95 18.18
C GLU A 81 8.22 5.79 16.96
N GLY A 82 7.03 5.53 16.43
CA GLY A 82 6.48 6.24 15.27
C GLY A 82 7.04 5.80 13.92
N LYS A 83 7.80 4.69 13.88
CA LYS A 83 8.27 4.03 12.64
C LYS A 83 7.26 2.99 12.17
N HIS A 84 7.45 2.40 11.01
CA HIS A 84 6.62 1.29 10.52
C HIS A 84 7.42 -0.01 10.46
N ASP A 85 6.82 -1.06 10.99
CA ASP A 85 7.35 -2.42 10.91
C ASP A 85 6.43 -3.29 10.05
N ALA A 86 7.01 -4.28 9.37
CA ALA A 86 6.30 -5.19 8.48
C ALA A 86 6.60 -6.64 8.86
N SER A 87 5.54 -7.44 9.00
CA SER A 87 5.66 -8.83 9.42
C SER A 87 4.67 -9.73 8.70
N SER A 88 5.01 -11.02 8.62
CA SER A 88 4.12 -12.09 8.18
C SER A 88 4.38 -13.32 9.03
N PRO A 89 3.36 -14.12 9.41
CA PRO A 89 3.53 -15.24 10.34
C PRO A 89 4.57 -16.29 9.93
N ASN A 90 4.84 -16.42 8.63
CA ASN A 90 5.65 -17.50 8.07
C ASN A 90 6.83 -17.00 7.22
N LEU A 91 7.17 -15.71 7.29
CA LEU A 91 8.26 -15.14 6.49
C LEU A 91 9.24 -14.36 7.36
N GLU A 92 10.53 -14.58 7.09
CA GLU A 92 11.60 -13.75 7.62
C GLU A 92 11.56 -12.34 7.03
N ALA A 93 12.12 -11.36 7.75
CA ALA A 93 12.06 -9.94 7.39
C ALA A 93 12.54 -9.65 5.94
N ARG A 94 13.61 -10.32 5.48
CA ARG A 94 14.07 -10.14 4.10
C ARG A 94 13.03 -10.59 3.06
N ALA A 95 12.39 -11.73 3.28
CA ALA A 95 11.35 -12.25 2.41
C ALA A 95 10.10 -11.36 2.43
N VAL A 96 9.74 -10.81 3.60
CA VAL A 96 8.68 -9.78 3.72
C VAL A 96 9.01 -8.56 2.85
N ALA A 97 10.24 -8.03 2.94
CA ALA A 97 10.66 -6.89 2.14
C ALA A 97 10.62 -7.18 0.62
N GLU A 98 11.02 -8.38 0.20
CA GLU A 98 10.93 -8.82 -1.20
C GLU A 98 9.49 -8.92 -1.68
N LYS A 99 8.58 -9.47 -0.86
CA LYS A 99 7.16 -9.56 -1.17
C LYS A 99 6.45 -8.19 -1.24
N LEU A 100 6.83 -7.24 -0.38
CA LEU A 100 6.34 -5.86 -0.49
C LEU A 100 6.76 -5.21 -1.83
N ARG A 101 7.99 -5.44 -2.29
CA ARG A 101 8.46 -4.95 -3.59
C ARG A 101 7.71 -5.62 -4.75
N GLU A 102 7.50 -6.92 -4.67
CA GLU A 102 6.71 -7.68 -5.65
C GLU A 102 5.28 -7.14 -5.74
N ALA A 103 4.59 -7.01 -4.59
CA ALA A 103 3.24 -6.48 -4.53
C ALA A 103 3.14 -5.08 -5.14
N ASN A 104 4.05 -4.18 -4.77
CA ASN A 104 4.12 -2.84 -5.34
C ASN A 104 4.26 -2.87 -6.88
N SER A 105 5.18 -3.70 -7.40
CA SER A 105 5.40 -3.85 -8.84
C SER A 105 4.14 -4.33 -9.57
N ARG A 106 3.47 -5.35 -9.01
CA ARG A 106 2.27 -5.97 -9.62
C ARG A 106 1.07 -5.03 -9.62
N ILE A 107 0.80 -4.38 -8.49
CA ILE A 107 -0.27 -3.40 -8.37
C ILE A 107 -0.03 -2.25 -9.36
N ARG A 108 1.18 -1.69 -9.37
CA ARG A 108 1.52 -0.60 -10.29
C ARG A 108 1.40 -1.03 -11.75
N ALA A 109 1.80 -2.24 -12.10
CA ALA A 109 1.65 -2.78 -13.46
C ALA A 109 0.18 -2.93 -13.87
N TYR A 110 -0.67 -3.41 -12.96
CA TYR A 110 -2.12 -3.53 -13.18
C TYR A 110 -2.77 -2.18 -13.50
N TYR A 111 -2.55 -1.17 -12.66
CA TYR A 111 -3.12 0.16 -12.88
C TYR A 111 -2.51 0.87 -14.11
N ASN A 112 -1.22 0.66 -14.39
CA ASN A 112 -0.60 1.11 -15.64
C ASN A 112 -1.30 0.55 -16.88
N LYS A 113 -1.53 -0.76 -16.89
CA LYS A 113 -2.18 -1.43 -18.00
C LYS A 113 -3.64 -0.99 -18.17
N ARG A 114 -4.34 -0.80 -17.05
CA ARG A 114 -5.79 -0.57 -17.03
C ARG A 114 -6.19 0.89 -17.23
N TYR A 115 -5.41 1.84 -16.71
CA TYR A 115 -5.81 3.26 -16.66
C TYR A 115 -4.77 4.21 -17.25
N TRP A 116 -3.48 4.02 -16.98
CA TRP A 116 -2.45 4.98 -17.44
C TRP A 116 -1.99 4.78 -18.89
N LYS A 117 -2.38 3.70 -19.57
CA LYS A 117 -2.13 3.47 -21.01
C LYS A 117 -3.26 3.92 -21.94
N THR A 118 -4.40 4.35 -21.43
CA THR A 118 -5.45 4.92 -22.27
C THR A 118 -5.01 6.33 -22.66
N PRO A 119 -4.86 6.67 -23.96
CA PRO A 119 -4.60 8.05 -24.36
C PRO A 119 -5.68 8.92 -23.73
N LYS A 120 -5.29 9.98 -23.02
CA LYS A 120 -6.24 11.06 -22.69
C LYS A 120 -6.68 11.62 -24.05
N THR A 121 -7.82 11.18 -24.56
CA THR A 121 -8.49 11.87 -25.68
C THR A 121 -8.77 13.27 -25.20
N VAL A 122 -8.01 14.22 -25.74
CA VAL A 122 -8.25 15.66 -25.65
C VAL A 122 -9.42 16.00 -26.56
#